data_AF-A0A088CR37-F1
#
_entry.id   AF-A0A088CR37-F1
#
_cell.length_a   1.000
_cell.length_b   1.000
_cell.length_c   1.000
_cell.angle_alpha   90.00
_cell.angle_beta   90.00
_cell.angle_gamma   90.00
#
_symmetry.space_group_name_H-M   'P 1'
#
loop_
_entity.id
_entity.type
_entity.pdbx_description
1 polymer ?
#
loop_
_entity_poly.entity_id
_entity_poly.type
_entity_poly.pdbx_seq_one_letter_code
_entity_poly.pdbx_strand_id
1 'polypeptide(L)'
;MYKKWGTDPSRVFTRTGVFILVGQNIVIKSKEDKWDSLKKNVSSVEDLYFKREFQVFKKLPGTISAYYFTVYTSILPVNSLDKLELISAYKYMQRVTGKNDFRGVKSWGPVLEAYLKDS
;
A
#
# COMPACT_ATOMS: atom_id res chain seq x y z
N MET A 1 36.16 4.42 -3.04
CA MET A 1 35.55 3.81 -4.26
C MET A 1 34.02 3.85 -4.09
N TYR A 2 33.34 4.85 -4.64
CA TYR A 2 31.88 4.98 -4.51
C TYR A 2 31.19 3.98 -5.45
N LYS A 3 30.39 3.06 -4.91
CA LYS A 3 29.50 2.21 -5.72
C LYS A 3 28.55 3.15 -6.49
N LYS A 4 28.72 3.24 -7.81
CA LYS A 4 27.77 3.92 -8.71
C LYS A 4 26.47 3.13 -8.74
N TRP A 5 25.61 3.34 -7.75
CA TRP A 5 24.22 2.94 -7.82
C TRP A 5 23.54 3.82 -8.89
N GLY A 6 23.12 3.23 -10.03
CA GLY A 6 22.22 3.90 -10.98
C GLY A 6 22.69 4.13 -12.43
N THR A 7 23.75 3.49 -12.92
CA THR A 7 24.21 3.71 -14.32
C THR A 7 23.79 2.66 -15.33
N ASP A 8 23.39 1.47 -14.91
CA ASP A 8 23.12 0.34 -15.80
C ASP A 8 21.64 0.31 -16.28
N PRO A 9 21.36 0.52 -17.58
CA PRO A 9 20.01 0.51 -18.13
C PRO A 9 19.36 -0.87 -18.21
N SER A 10 20.12 -1.95 -18.01
CA SER A 10 19.57 -3.31 -17.92
C SER A 10 18.93 -3.62 -16.57
N ARG A 11 19.24 -2.82 -15.53
CA ARG A 11 18.72 -3.04 -14.19
C ARG A 11 17.27 -2.59 -14.08
N VAL A 12 16.45 -3.50 -13.57
CA VAL A 12 15.07 -3.25 -13.17
C VAL A 12 15.01 -3.30 -11.65
N PHE A 13 14.49 -2.24 -11.04
CA PHE A 13 14.21 -2.23 -9.61
C PHE A 13 12.71 -2.42 -9.41
N THR A 14 12.35 -3.28 -8.45
CA THR A 14 10.96 -3.55 -8.13
C THR A 14 10.70 -3.30 -6.66
N ARG A 15 9.53 -2.76 -6.34
CA ARG A 15 9.05 -2.60 -4.97
C ARG A 15 7.60 -3.04 -4.91
N THR A 16 7.20 -3.68 -3.80
CA THR A 16 5.79 -3.90 -3.50
C THR A 16 5.36 -2.94 -2.39
N GLY A 17 4.29 -2.19 -2.63
CA GLY A 17 3.55 -1.44 -1.61
C GLY A 17 2.28 -2.19 -1.22
N VAL A 18 1.92 -2.14 0.06
CA VAL A 18 0.67 -2.71 0.58
C VAL A 18 -0.01 -1.68 1.49
N PHE A 19 -1.32 -1.57 1.37
CA PHE A 19 -2.14 -0.55 2.03
C PHE A 19 -3.53 -1.09 2.36
N ILE A 20 -4.18 -0.47 3.34
CA ILE A 20 -5.62 -0.62 3.58
C ILE A 20 -6.31 0.68 3.17
N LEU A 21 -7.40 0.55 2.42
CA LEU A 21 -8.28 1.63 1.99
C LEU A 21 -9.66 1.46 2.62
N VAL A 22 -10.41 2.56 2.70
CA VAL A 22 -11.80 2.58 3.18
C VAL A 22 -12.74 2.84 2.00
N GLY A 23 -13.79 2.02 1.89
CA GLY A 23 -14.42 1.53 0.65
C GLY A 23 -15.07 2.48 -0.34
N GLN A 24 -15.07 3.80 -0.12
CA GLN A 24 -15.68 4.74 -1.08
C GLN A 24 -14.68 5.62 -1.83
N ASN A 25 -13.40 5.64 -1.42
CA ASN A 25 -12.32 6.36 -2.12
C ASN A 25 -11.15 5.43 -2.38
N ILE A 26 -11.41 4.32 -3.09
CA ILE A 26 -10.38 3.37 -3.53
C ILE A 26 -9.29 4.09 -4.36
N VAL A 27 -9.69 5.15 -5.07
CA VAL A 27 -8.78 6.03 -5.82
C VAL A 27 -8.72 7.39 -5.13
N ILE A 28 -7.66 7.64 -4.37
CA ILE A 28 -7.35 8.95 -3.77
C ILE A 28 -6.69 9.81 -4.87
N LYS A 29 -7.40 10.81 -5.39
CA LYS A 29 -6.89 11.72 -6.43
C LYS A 29 -6.44 13.06 -5.86
N SER A 30 -6.96 13.44 -4.70
CA SER A 30 -6.70 14.72 -4.04
C SER A 30 -6.35 14.56 -2.55
N LYS A 31 -5.94 15.66 -1.89
CA LYS A 31 -5.74 15.65 -0.43
C LYS A 31 -7.09 15.58 0.29
N GLU A 32 -8.12 16.17 -0.30
CA GLU A 32 -9.49 16.21 0.17
C GLU A 32 -10.06 14.80 0.21
N ASP A 33 -9.87 14.01 -0.86
CA ASP A 33 -10.29 12.60 -0.93
C ASP A 33 -9.68 11.76 0.21
N LYS A 34 -8.41 12.05 0.54
CA LYS A 34 -7.70 11.41 1.65
C LYS A 34 -8.32 11.78 2.99
N TRP A 35 -8.63 13.06 3.21
CA TRP A 35 -9.26 13.50 4.46
C TRP A 35 -10.67 12.95 4.62
N ASP A 36 -11.46 12.90 3.55
CA ASP A 36 -12.80 12.34 3.57
C ASP A 36 -12.77 10.84 3.84
N SER A 37 -11.78 10.11 3.30
CA SER A 37 -11.55 8.70 3.65
C SER A 37 -11.18 8.50 5.12
N LEU A 38 -10.47 9.46 5.75
CA LEU A 38 -10.02 9.36 7.14
C LEU A 38 -11.13 9.72 8.16
N LYS A 39 -12.10 10.54 7.75
CA LYS A 39 -13.24 10.94 8.59
C LYS A 39 -14.37 9.90 8.63
N LYS A 40 -14.32 8.88 7.78
CA LYS A 40 -15.38 7.86 7.73
C LYS A 40 -15.32 6.96 8.94
N ASN A 41 -16.50 6.71 9.50
CA ASN A 41 -16.69 5.68 10.51
C ASN A 41 -16.51 4.33 9.83
N VAL A 42 -15.45 3.63 10.24
CA VAL A 42 -15.22 2.23 9.87
C VAL A 42 -15.85 1.40 10.98
N SER A 43 -16.91 0.67 10.66
CA SER A 43 -17.62 -0.17 11.63
C SER A 43 -17.42 -1.66 11.39
N SER A 44 -17.00 -2.05 10.18
CA SER A 44 -16.97 -3.44 9.75
C SER A 44 -15.82 -3.72 8.78
N VAL A 45 -15.46 -5.00 8.58
CA VAL A 45 -14.38 -5.38 7.66
C VAL A 45 -14.79 -5.19 6.20
N GLU A 46 -16.09 -5.18 5.92
CA GLU A 46 -16.73 -4.91 4.64
C GLU A 46 -16.43 -3.49 4.13
N ASP A 47 -16.12 -2.57 5.04
CA ASP A 47 -15.71 -1.21 4.73
C ASP A 47 -14.24 -1.13 4.26
N LEU A 48 -13.49 -2.23 4.35
CA LEU A 48 -12.05 -2.25 4.13
C LEU A 48 -11.66 -2.95 2.84
N TYR A 49 -10.69 -2.34 2.16
CA TYR A 49 -10.11 -2.85 0.93
C TYR A 49 -8.60 -2.95 1.06
N PHE A 50 -8.05 -4.08 0.66
CA PHE A 50 -6.61 -4.29 0.57
C PHE A 50 -6.12 -3.81 -0.79
N LYS A 51 -5.14 -2.90 -0.79
CA LYS A 51 -4.48 -2.41 -1.99
C LYS A 51 -3.04 -2.89 -2.02
N ARG A 52 -2.66 -3.52 -3.13
CA ARG A 52 -1.28 -3.90 -3.43
C ARG A 52 -0.80 -3.18 -4.67
N GLU A 53 0.36 -2.56 -4.59
CA GLU A 53 1.05 -1.92 -5.71
C GLU A 53 2.34 -2.67 -6.02
N PHE A 54 2.48 -3.17 -7.24
CA PHE A 54 3.77 -3.64 -7.75
C PHE A 54 4.38 -2.54 -8.61
N GLN A 55 5.45 -1.94 -8.10
CA GLN A 55 6.13 -0.78 -8.67
C GLN A 55 7.40 -1.23 -9.38
N VAL A 56 7.57 -0.83 -10.63
CA VAL A 56 8.72 -1.14 -11.47
C VAL A 56 9.41 0.15 -11.87
N PHE A 57 10.73 0.21 -11.63
CA PHE A 57 11.61 1.30 -12.03
C PHE A 57 12.64 0.76 -13.02
N LYS A 58 12.67 1.31 -14.23
CA LYS A 58 13.62 0.91 -15.27
C LYS A 58 14.23 2.15 -15.90
N LYS A 59 15.56 2.23 -15.96
CA LYS A 59 16.24 3.37 -16.59
C LYS A 59 16.00 3.34 -18.12
N LEU A 60 15.77 4.50 -18.69
CA LEU A 60 15.61 4.66 -20.14
C LEU A 60 16.98 4.56 -20.84
N PRO A 61 17.13 3.68 -21.87
CA PRO A 61 18.35 3.62 -22.66
C PRO A 61 18.69 4.97 -23.29
N GLY A 62 19.98 5.31 -23.37
CA GLY A 62 20.43 6.57 -23.99
C GLY A 62 20.16 7.83 -23.17
N THR A 63 19.63 7.72 -21.95
CA THR A 63 19.39 8.87 -21.06
C THR A 63 20.28 8.83 -19.82
N ILE A 64 20.70 10.01 -19.34
CA ILE A 64 21.55 10.10 -18.14
C ILE A 64 20.72 9.83 -16.87
N SER A 65 19.48 10.33 -16.82
CA SER A 65 18.68 10.40 -15.58
C SER A 65 17.19 10.08 -15.73
N ALA A 66 16.71 9.58 -16.88
CA ALA A 66 15.28 9.29 -17.05
C ALA A 66 14.95 7.81 -16.77
N TYR A 67 13.76 7.57 -16.19
CA TYR A 67 13.31 6.24 -15.77
C TYR A 67 11.83 6.05 -16.15
N TYR A 68 11.48 4.85 -16.63
CA TYR A 68 10.12 4.36 -16.57
C TYR A 68 9.78 4.03 -15.12
N PHE A 69 8.65 4.57 -14.68
CA PHE A 69 8.01 4.19 -13.44
C PHE A 69 6.61 3.68 -13.75
N THR A 70 6.37 2.40 -13.49
CA THR A 70 5.07 1.74 -13.73
C THR A 70 4.54 1.18 -12.43
N VAL A 71 3.26 1.40 -12.16
CA VAL A 71 2.58 0.89 -10.96
C VAL A 71 1.43 0.00 -11.39
N TYR A 72 1.54 -1.30 -11.10
CA TYR A 72 0.44 -2.24 -11.23
C TYR A 72 -0.31 -2.27 -9.91
N THR A 73 -1.58 -1.88 -9.92
CA THR A 73 -2.41 -1.81 -8.70
C THR A 73 -3.46 -2.91 -8.72
N SER A 74 -3.56 -3.65 -7.61
CA SER A 74 -4.67 -4.55 -7.32
C SER A 74 -5.38 -4.06 -6.07
N ILE A 75 -6.72 -4.00 -6.12
CA ILE A 75 -7.57 -3.65 -4.98
C ILE A 75 -8.62 -4.75 -4.82
N LEU A 76 -8.72 -5.32 -3.63
CA LEU A 76 -9.66 -6.38 -3.29
C LEU A 76 -10.33 -6.07 -1.94
N PRO A 77 -11.61 -6.45 -1.73
CA PRO A 77 -12.22 -6.43 -0.40
C PRO A 77 -11.37 -7.23 0.60
N VAL A 78 -11.24 -6.75 1.83
CA VAL A 78 -10.44 -7.45 2.85
C VAL A 78 -11.05 -8.82 3.18
N ASN A 79 -12.37 -8.92 3.21
CA ASN A 79 -13.09 -10.17 3.48
C ASN A 79 -13.00 -11.20 2.34
N SER A 80 -12.47 -10.85 1.16
CA SER A 80 -12.23 -11.81 0.07
C SER A 80 -10.81 -12.39 0.06
N LEU A 81 -9.94 -11.99 0.99
CA LEU A 81 -8.56 -12.45 1.08
C LEU A 81 -8.40 -13.58 2.10
N ASP A 82 -7.39 -14.43 1.86
CA ASP A 82 -6.95 -15.39 2.85
C ASP A 82 -6.43 -14.67 4.11
N LYS A 83 -6.88 -15.12 5.29
CA LYS A 83 -6.54 -14.46 6.55
C LYS A 83 -5.05 -14.57 6.89
N LEU A 84 -4.35 -15.64 6.52
CA LEU A 84 -2.91 -15.77 6.77
C LEU A 84 -2.11 -14.77 5.92
N GLU A 85 -2.49 -14.61 4.65
CA GLU A 85 -1.91 -13.59 3.77
C GLU A 85 -2.13 -12.18 4.34
N LEU A 86 -3.33 -11.89 4.83
CA LEU A 86 -3.70 -10.61 5.41
C LEU A 86 -2.92 -10.33 6.72
N ILE A 87 -2.73 -11.33 7.58
CA ILE A 87 -1.90 -11.22 8.80
C ILE A 87 -0.45 -10.89 8.43
N SER A 88 0.10 -11.57 7.43
CA SER A 88 1.47 -11.34 6.96
C SER A 88 1.64 -9.92 6.42
N ALA A 89 0.70 -9.47 5.60
CA ALA A 89 0.69 -8.11 5.05
C ALA A 89 0.51 -7.06 6.14
N TYR A 90 -0.36 -7.29 7.12
CA TYR A 90 -0.60 -6.39 8.25
C TYR A 90 0.64 -6.23 9.15
N LYS A 91 1.30 -7.34 9.50
CA LYS A 91 2.58 -7.32 10.22
C LYS A 91 3.69 -6.63 9.43
N TYR A 92 3.70 -6.78 8.10
CA TYR A 92 4.61 -6.01 7.26
C TYR A 92 4.30 -4.51 7.36
N MET A 93 3.04 -4.10 7.12
CA MET A 93 2.62 -2.71 7.23
C MET A 93 3.04 -2.08 8.56
N GLN A 94 2.70 -2.71 9.69
CA GLN A 94 3.08 -2.23 11.04
C GLN A 94 4.59 -1.99 11.19
N ARG A 95 5.44 -2.82 10.55
CA ARG A 95 6.90 -2.66 10.58
C ARG A 95 7.39 -1.48 9.73
N VAL A 96 6.81 -1.26 8.55
CA VAL A 96 7.29 -0.23 7.60
C VAL A 96 6.69 1.15 7.81
N THR A 97 5.43 1.26 8.24
CA THR A 97 4.79 2.58 8.41
C THR A 97 5.24 3.31 9.68
N GLY A 98 5.81 2.59 10.66
CA GLY A 98 6.19 3.18 11.94
C GLY A 98 5.04 3.94 12.61
N LYS A 99 5.31 4.68 13.69
CA LYS A 99 4.29 5.47 14.41
C LYS A 99 3.67 6.63 13.60
N ASN A 100 4.04 6.83 12.33
CA ASN A 100 3.81 8.08 11.61
C ASN A 100 2.55 8.10 10.73
N ASP A 101 1.90 6.96 10.45
CA ASP A 101 0.56 6.94 9.82
C ASP A 101 -0.55 6.60 10.83
N PHE A 102 -0.34 7.06 12.06
CA PHE A 102 -1.14 6.73 13.24
C PHE A 102 -2.63 7.06 13.09
N ARG A 103 -3.01 8.04 12.27
CA ARG A 103 -4.40 8.48 12.12
C ARG A 103 -5.23 7.59 11.21
N GLY A 104 -4.67 7.12 10.10
CA GLY A 104 -5.35 6.14 9.24
C GLY A 104 -5.48 4.81 9.95
N VAL A 105 -4.38 4.29 10.51
CA VAL A 105 -4.40 3.02 11.23
C VAL A 105 -5.32 3.07 12.45
N LYS A 106 -5.46 4.21 13.15
CA LYS A 106 -6.41 4.33 14.26
C LYS A 106 -7.87 4.17 13.86
N SER A 107 -8.27 4.58 12.65
CA SER A 107 -9.68 4.53 12.24
C SER A 107 -10.11 3.13 11.83
N TRP A 108 -9.28 2.39 11.07
CA TRP A 108 -9.61 1.04 10.59
C TRP A 108 -8.89 -0.10 11.30
N GLY A 109 -7.79 0.18 11.99
CA GLY A 109 -6.92 -0.82 12.62
C GLY A 109 -7.64 -1.73 13.62
N PRO A 110 -8.42 -1.19 14.58
CA PRO A 110 -9.15 -2.02 15.54
C PRO A 110 -10.14 -2.98 14.88
N VAL A 111 -10.82 -2.56 13.80
CA VAL A 111 -11.76 -3.39 13.04
C VAL A 111 -11.03 -4.53 12.35
N LEU A 112 -9.90 -4.23 11.69
CA LEU A 112 -9.08 -5.26 11.05
C LEU A 112 -8.47 -6.23 12.08
N GLU A 113 -8.00 -5.72 13.22
CA GLU A 113 -7.43 -6.56 14.29
C GLU A 113 -8.48 -7.50 14.91
N ALA A 114 -9.72 -7.03 15.11
CA ALA A 114 -10.82 -7.87 15.57
C ALA A 114 -11.12 -8.99 14.57
N TYR A 115 -11.30 -8.64 13.28
CA TYR A 115 -11.55 -9.61 12.21
C TYR A 115 -10.46 -10.70 12.09
N LEU A 116 -9.21 -10.33 12.32
CA LEU A 116 -8.08 -11.27 12.28
C LEU A 116 -7.98 -12.18 13.52
N LYS A 117 -8.53 -11.79 14.67
CA LYS A 117 -8.50 -12.58 15.91
C LYS A 117 -9.59 -13.65 15.98
N ASP A 118 -10.70 -13.47 15.27
CA ASP A 118 -11.81 -14.43 15.21
C ASP A 118 -11.50 -15.64 14.30
N SER A 119 -10.25 -16.13 14.30
CA SER A 119 -9.75 -17.20 13.40
C SER A 119 -8.95 -18.25 14.16
#